data_AF-A0A067RG93-F1
#
_entry.id   AF-A0A067RG93-F1
#
_cell.length_a   1.000
_cell.length_b   1.000
_cell.length_c   1.000
_cell.angle_alpha   90.00
_cell.angle_beta   90.00
_cell.angle_gamma   90.00
#
_symmetry.space_group_name_H-M   'P 1'
#
loop_
_entity.id
_entity.type
_entity.pdbx_description
1 polymer ?
#
loop_
_entity_poly.entity_id
_entity_poly.type
_entity_poly.pdbx_seq_one_letter_code
_entity_poly.pdbx_strand_id
1 'polypeptide(L)'
;MSTSLKDLPKVNVDLKSELEGFKTGNMKKAETQEKNVLPTAEDVKQERQHSELIQGVESFKTDRLKRTNTQEKIVLPNAQDVATEKTQKALLQGVEAFDTGKLKHTETQEKNPLPDKDVVKQEKVHQNLLEGVEHFDKATMKPTQTQEKNPLPDPEAIEQEKEKQNLIAGIENFDTKKLKHTETQEKNPLPTKEAIDEEKKA
;
A
#
# COMPACT_ATOMS: atom_id res chain seq x y z
N MET A 1 6.23 31.82 51.50
CA MET A 1 6.15 33.29 51.54
C MET A 1 4.67 33.67 51.54
N SER A 2 4.04 33.74 52.72
CA SER A 2 2.65 34.21 52.86
C SER A 2 2.69 35.73 52.86
N THR A 3 1.98 36.39 51.95
CA THR A 3 1.87 37.84 51.91
C THR A 3 1.24 38.31 53.23
N SER A 4 1.93 39.18 53.96
CA SER A 4 1.43 39.69 55.23
C SER A 4 0.25 40.63 54.96
N LEU A 5 -0.68 40.75 55.90
CA LEU A 5 -1.91 41.55 55.76
C LEU A 5 -1.66 43.03 55.36
N LYS A 6 -0.43 43.52 55.58
CA LYS A 6 0.05 44.86 55.21
C LYS A 6 0.38 45.00 53.72
N ASP A 7 0.66 43.89 53.03
CA ASP A 7 1.11 43.86 51.63
C ASP A 7 -0.05 43.60 50.64
N LEU A 8 -1.27 43.36 51.14
CA LEU A 8 -2.44 43.25 50.28
C LEU A 8 -2.85 44.64 49.77
N PRO A 9 -3.24 44.77 48.49
CA PRO A 9 -3.75 46.02 47.95
C PRO A 9 -4.96 46.47 48.78
N LYS A 10 -4.89 47.68 49.33
CA LYS A 10 -5.99 48.26 50.10
C LYS A 10 -7.16 48.51 49.15
N VAL A 11 -8.33 47.97 49.50
CA VAL A 11 -9.58 48.24 48.79
C VAL A 11 -9.79 49.75 48.75
N ASN A 12 -10.06 50.30 47.57
CA ASN A 12 -10.32 51.73 47.39
C ASN A 12 -11.43 52.17 48.37
N VAL A 13 -11.24 53.31 49.05
CA VAL A 13 -12.15 53.85 50.07
C VAL A 13 -13.58 53.99 49.53
N ASP A 14 -13.72 54.34 48.25
CA ASP A 14 -15.02 54.46 47.58
C ASP A 14 -15.73 53.09 47.51
N LEU A 15 -15.01 52.04 47.11
CA LEU A 15 -15.55 50.68 47.01
C LEU A 15 -15.87 50.09 48.39
N LYS A 16 -15.06 50.40 49.41
CA LYS A 16 -15.32 50.00 50.80
C LYS A 16 -16.61 50.64 51.32
N SER A 17 -16.82 51.92 51.03
CA SER A 17 -18.03 52.66 51.43
C SER A 17 -19.27 52.14 50.71
N GLU A 18 -19.16 51.78 49.43
CA GLU A 18 -20.25 51.21 48.65
C GLU A 18 -20.65 49.80 49.12
N LEU A 19 -19.68 48.98 49.52
CA LEU A 19 -19.92 47.66 50.12
C LEU A 19 -20.52 47.77 51.54
N GLU A 20 -20.08 48.73 52.35
CA GLU A 20 -20.64 48.98 53.69
C GLU A 20 -22.07 49.55 53.61
N GLY A 21 -22.37 50.34 52.58
CA GLY A 21 -23.71 50.85 52.27
C GLY A 21 -24.61 49.86 51.53
N PHE A 22 -24.08 48.70 51.12
CA PHE A 22 -24.82 47.73 50.33
C PHE A 22 -25.97 47.10 51.14
N LYS A 23 -27.20 47.49 50.81
CA LYS A 23 -28.39 46.90 51.40
C LYS A 23 -28.70 45.58 50.72
N THR A 24 -28.44 44.46 51.41
CA THR A 24 -28.77 43.10 50.94
C THR A 24 -30.27 42.90 50.64
N GLY A 25 -31.14 43.78 51.14
CA GLY A 25 -32.56 43.85 50.79
C GLY A 25 -32.84 44.27 49.34
N ASN A 26 -31.88 44.90 48.65
CA ASN A 26 -31.98 45.29 47.25
C ASN A 26 -31.59 44.15 46.28
N MET A 27 -31.07 43.04 46.80
CA MET A 27 -30.88 41.84 45.99
C MET A 27 -32.25 41.23 45.66
N LYS A 28 -32.45 40.84 44.40
CA LYS A 28 -33.64 40.08 44.02
C LYS A 28 -33.72 38.82 44.89
N LYS A 29 -34.82 38.66 45.61
CA LYS A 29 -35.09 37.42 46.34
C LYS A 29 -35.26 36.31 45.29
N ALA A 30 -34.42 35.29 45.34
CA ALA A 30 -34.61 34.06 44.59
C ALA A 30 -35.47 33.13 45.44
N GLU A 31 -36.62 32.74 44.93
CA GLU A 31 -37.52 31.80 45.60
C GLU A 31 -36.93 30.38 45.48
N THR A 32 -36.57 29.78 46.61
CA THR A 32 -36.09 28.38 46.65
C THR A 32 -37.29 27.46 46.77
N GLN A 33 -37.63 26.73 45.69
CA GLN A 33 -38.69 25.72 45.74
C GLN A 33 -38.08 24.36 46.14
N GLU A 34 -38.44 23.86 47.31
CA GLU A 34 -38.18 22.47 47.72
C GLU A 34 -39.15 21.56 46.94
N LYS A 35 -38.61 20.82 45.96
CA LYS A 35 -39.43 19.99 45.07
C LYS A 35 -39.71 18.62 45.72
N ASN A 36 -40.60 18.58 46.71
CA ASN A 36 -41.12 17.34 47.29
C ASN A 36 -42.18 16.73 46.36
N VAL A 37 -41.74 16.15 45.23
CA VAL A 37 -42.63 15.46 44.29
C VAL A 37 -43.02 14.12 44.90
N LEU A 38 -44.32 13.91 45.10
CA LEU A 38 -44.84 12.61 45.50
C LEU A 38 -44.62 11.58 44.38
N PRO A 39 -44.40 10.29 44.70
CA PRO A 39 -44.34 9.24 43.69
C PRO A 39 -45.54 9.29 42.76
N THR A 40 -45.31 9.18 41.47
CA THR A 40 -46.38 9.09 40.48
C THR A 40 -47.07 7.73 40.54
N ALA A 41 -48.26 7.64 39.96
CA ALA A 41 -48.96 6.35 39.86
C ALA A 41 -48.16 5.31 39.06
N GLU A 42 -47.31 5.75 38.12
CA GLU A 42 -46.42 4.87 37.36
C GLU A 42 -45.26 4.37 38.24
N ASP A 43 -44.65 5.24 39.06
CA ASP A 43 -43.58 4.85 39.98
C ASP A 43 -44.04 3.75 40.95
N VAL A 44 -45.24 3.91 41.53
CA VAL A 44 -45.83 2.92 42.44
C VAL A 44 -46.16 1.60 41.72
N LYS A 45 -46.61 1.69 40.46
CA LYS A 45 -46.92 0.50 39.66
C LYS A 45 -45.65 -0.28 39.31
N GLN A 46 -44.58 0.42 38.91
CA GLN A 46 -43.29 -0.19 38.64
C GLN A 46 -42.67 -0.82 39.89
N GLU A 47 -42.72 -0.11 41.02
CA GLU A 47 -42.24 -0.64 42.31
C GLU A 47 -43.00 -1.90 42.72
N ARG A 48 -44.32 -1.92 42.54
CA ARG A 48 -45.15 -3.10 42.78
C ARG A 48 -44.77 -4.26 41.87
N GLN A 49 -44.61 -4.02 40.57
CA GLN A 49 -44.20 -5.06 39.62
C GLN A 49 -42.82 -5.64 39.96
N HIS A 50 -41.87 -4.78 40.32
CA HIS A 50 -40.53 -5.19 40.73
C HIS A 50 -40.56 -6.01 42.02
N SER A 51 -41.36 -5.58 43.00
CA SER A 51 -41.55 -6.31 44.26
C SER A 51 -42.19 -7.69 44.04
N GLU A 52 -43.21 -7.78 43.18
CA GLU A 52 -43.85 -9.05 42.80
C GLU A 52 -42.86 -9.99 42.09
N LEU A 53 -41.99 -9.46 41.22
CA LEU A 53 -40.95 -10.24 40.56
C LEU A 53 -39.92 -10.78 41.55
N ILE A 54 -39.41 -9.94 42.44
CA ILE A 54 -38.45 -10.35 43.48
C ILE A 54 -39.06 -11.45 44.35
N GLN A 55 -40.29 -11.25 44.84
CA GLN A 55 -40.97 -12.24 45.66
C GLN A 55 -41.18 -13.56 44.88
N GLY A 56 -41.48 -13.49 43.58
CA GLY A 56 -41.60 -14.66 42.72
C GLY A 56 -40.29 -15.45 42.58
N VAL A 57 -39.16 -14.76 42.53
CA VAL A 57 -37.82 -15.38 42.49
C VAL A 57 -37.43 -15.94 43.86
N GLU A 58 -37.67 -15.20 44.95
CA GLU A 58 -37.38 -15.63 46.32
C GLU A 58 -38.19 -16.88 46.71
N SER A 59 -39.45 -16.93 46.30
CA SER A 59 -40.34 -18.08 46.55
C SER A 59 -40.22 -19.19 45.49
N PHE A 60 -39.26 -19.08 44.56
CA PHE A 60 -39.09 -20.05 43.50
C PHE A 60 -38.60 -21.39 44.03
N LYS A 61 -39.47 -22.41 43.96
CA LYS A 61 -39.10 -23.80 44.28
C LYS A 61 -38.27 -24.40 43.16
N THR A 62 -36.97 -24.60 43.43
CA THR A 62 -36.01 -25.26 42.52
C THR A 62 -36.41 -26.69 42.17
N ASP A 63 -37.21 -27.36 43.00
CA ASP A 63 -37.72 -28.72 42.74
C ASP A 63 -38.62 -28.81 41.50
N ARG A 64 -39.15 -27.67 41.02
CA ARG A 64 -39.93 -27.59 39.77
C ARG A 64 -39.06 -27.53 38.51
N LEU A 65 -37.74 -27.32 38.66
CA LEU A 65 -36.82 -27.39 37.53
C LEU A 65 -36.72 -28.83 37.05
N LYS A 66 -36.90 -29.04 35.74
CA LYS A 66 -36.64 -30.34 35.14
C LYS A 66 -35.17 -30.69 35.35
N ARG A 67 -34.91 -31.88 35.92
CA ARG A 67 -33.55 -32.41 36.00
C ARG A 67 -33.05 -32.67 34.57
N THR A 68 -31.94 -32.04 34.22
CA THR A 68 -31.24 -32.30 32.97
C THR A 68 -29.99 -33.13 33.29
N ASN A 69 -29.85 -34.29 32.64
CA ASN A 69 -28.65 -35.11 32.78
C ASN A 69 -27.53 -34.52 31.92
N THR A 70 -26.52 -33.91 32.55
CA THR A 70 -25.31 -33.45 31.87
C THR A 70 -24.35 -34.62 31.70
N GLN A 71 -24.14 -35.08 30.46
CA GLN A 71 -23.08 -36.04 30.16
C GLN A 71 -21.76 -35.29 29.94
N GLU A 72 -20.88 -35.31 30.94
CA GLU A 72 -19.52 -34.82 30.80
C GLU A 72 -18.72 -35.85 29.98
N LYS A 73 -18.26 -35.46 28.79
CA LYS A 73 -17.56 -36.35 27.86
C LYS A 73 -16.08 -36.43 28.25
N ILE A 74 -15.77 -37.11 29.36
CA ILE A 74 -14.39 -37.41 29.75
C ILE A 74 -13.88 -38.51 28.81
N VAL A 75 -13.23 -38.12 27.71
CA VAL A 75 -12.56 -39.08 26.82
C VAL A 75 -11.24 -39.46 27.47
N LEU A 76 -11.11 -40.73 27.87
CA LEU A 76 -9.83 -41.28 28.32
C LEU A 76 -8.83 -41.26 27.16
N PRO A 77 -7.53 -41.00 27.42
CA PRO A 77 -6.49 -41.15 26.41
C PRO A 77 -6.60 -42.52 25.76
N ASN A 78 -6.60 -42.55 24.43
CA ASN A 78 -6.71 -43.78 23.69
C ASN A 78 -5.33 -44.48 23.61
N ALA A 79 -5.28 -45.72 23.10
CA ALA A 79 -4.04 -46.47 23.01
C ALA A 79 -2.96 -45.78 22.14
N GLN A 80 -3.37 -44.98 21.14
CA GLN A 80 -2.47 -44.19 20.31
C GLN A 80 -1.86 -43.03 21.11
N ASP A 81 -2.64 -42.36 21.96
CA ASP A 81 -2.16 -41.26 22.80
C ASP A 81 -1.08 -41.77 23.78
N VAL A 82 -1.32 -42.91 24.41
CA VAL A 82 -0.35 -43.53 25.34
C VAL A 82 0.91 -44.01 24.60
N ALA A 83 0.76 -44.57 23.39
CA ALA A 83 1.89 -45.02 22.59
C ALA A 83 2.77 -43.86 22.11
N THR A 84 2.15 -42.75 21.70
CA THR A 84 2.88 -41.55 21.29
C THR A 84 3.61 -40.92 22.47
N GLU A 85 2.97 -40.79 23.64
CA GLU A 85 3.59 -40.29 24.87
C GLU A 85 4.80 -41.14 25.28
N LYS A 86 4.67 -42.47 25.24
CA LYS A 86 5.77 -43.38 25.58
C LYS A 86 6.95 -43.25 24.61
N THR A 87 6.68 -43.06 23.32
CA THR A 87 7.71 -42.88 22.29
C THR A 87 8.43 -41.54 22.48
N GLN A 88 7.68 -40.46 22.72
CA GLN A 88 8.27 -39.15 22.99
C GLN A 88 9.16 -39.18 24.23
N LYS A 89 8.66 -39.78 25.32
CA LYS A 89 9.43 -39.93 26.57
C LYS A 89 10.73 -40.72 26.36
N ALA A 90 10.68 -41.81 25.59
CA ALA A 90 11.87 -42.59 25.27
C ALA A 90 12.89 -41.80 24.43
N LEU A 91 12.43 -41.00 23.47
CA LEU A 91 13.29 -40.13 22.67
C LEU A 91 13.98 -39.07 23.54
N LEU A 92 13.21 -38.38 24.39
CA LEU A 92 13.72 -37.38 25.33
C LEU A 92 14.78 -37.98 26.25
N GLN A 93 14.50 -39.12 26.86
CA GLN A 93 15.45 -39.82 27.72
C GLN A 93 16.71 -40.26 26.95
N GLY A 94 16.56 -40.69 25.69
CA GLY A 94 17.69 -41.04 24.83
C GLY A 94 18.61 -39.86 24.52
N VAL A 95 18.04 -38.66 24.36
CA VAL A 95 18.81 -37.42 24.17
C VAL A 95 19.45 -36.95 25.47
N GLU A 96 18.74 -37.01 26.60
CA GLU A 96 19.29 -36.65 27.92
C GLU A 96 20.45 -37.57 28.33
N ALA A 97 20.33 -38.87 28.05
CA ALA A 97 21.37 -39.85 28.32
C ALA A 97 22.44 -39.92 27.21
N PHE A 98 22.36 -39.06 26.20
CA PHE A 98 23.31 -39.07 25.09
C PHE A 98 24.69 -38.58 25.55
N ASP A 99 25.64 -39.51 25.52
CA ASP A 99 27.04 -39.23 25.84
C ASP A 99 27.72 -38.53 24.65
N THR A 100 27.97 -37.23 24.80
CA THR A 100 28.66 -36.41 23.81
C THR A 100 30.11 -36.84 23.58
N GLY A 101 30.71 -37.61 24.50
CA GLY A 101 32.03 -38.23 24.32
C GLY A 101 32.04 -39.35 23.27
N LYS A 102 30.87 -39.85 22.85
CA LYS A 102 30.73 -40.82 21.75
C LYS A 102 30.66 -40.14 20.38
N LEU A 103 30.54 -38.81 20.33
CA LEU A 103 30.64 -38.08 19.07
C LEU A 103 32.08 -38.15 18.57
N LYS A 104 32.26 -38.51 17.29
CA LYS A 104 33.58 -38.45 16.66
C LYS A 104 34.07 -37.02 16.69
N HIS A 105 35.28 -36.81 17.20
CA HIS A 105 35.91 -35.49 17.16
C HIS A 105 36.27 -35.16 15.71
N THR A 106 35.69 -34.10 15.18
CA THR A 106 36.00 -33.57 13.85
C THR A 106 36.75 -32.27 14.06
N GLU A 107 38.06 -32.29 13.80
CA GLU A 107 38.89 -31.08 13.80
C GLU A 107 38.59 -30.27 12.53
N THR A 108 37.88 -29.15 12.67
CA THR A 108 37.61 -28.24 11.56
C THR A 108 38.85 -27.40 11.26
N GLN A 109 39.55 -27.72 10.17
CA GLN A 109 40.67 -26.93 9.66
C GLN A 109 40.14 -25.80 8.77
N GLU A 110 40.10 -24.57 9.28
CA GLU A 110 39.90 -23.36 8.46
C GLU A 110 41.18 -23.12 7.63
N LYS A 111 41.14 -23.54 6.36
CA LYS A 111 42.20 -23.21 5.41
C LYS A 111 42.01 -21.75 5.01
N ASN A 112 42.86 -20.87 5.52
CA ASN A 112 43.07 -19.53 4.98
C ASN A 112 44.37 -19.56 4.13
N PRO A 113 44.36 -20.21 2.95
CA PRO A 113 45.58 -20.36 2.15
C PRO A 113 46.05 -18.96 1.70
N LEU A 114 47.33 -18.68 1.94
CA LEU A 114 47.97 -17.50 1.38
C LEU A 114 47.88 -17.55 -0.15
N PRO A 115 47.76 -16.40 -0.84
CA PRO A 115 47.82 -16.34 -2.29
C PRO A 115 49.09 -17.01 -2.79
N ASP A 116 48.96 -17.88 -3.79
CA ASP A 116 50.13 -18.53 -4.38
C ASP A 116 50.95 -17.54 -5.24
N LYS A 117 52.14 -17.98 -5.66
CA LYS A 117 53.05 -17.13 -6.45
C LYS A 117 52.45 -16.70 -7.78
N ASP A 118 51.49 -17.44 -8.33
CA ASP A 118 50.92 -17.14 -9.64
C ASP A 118 49.80 -16.12 -9.52
N VAL A 119 48.99 -16.18 -8.46
CA VAL A 119 48.03 -15.12 -8.10
C VAL A 119 48.74 -13.78 -7.89
N VAL A 120 49.85 -13.76 -7.13
CA VAL A 120 50.62 -12.52 -6.89
C VAL A 120 51.24 -11.97 -8.18
N LYS A 121 51.73 -12.84 -9.09
CA LYS A 121 52.25 -12.39 -10.38
C LYS A 121 51.15 -11.82 -11.26
N GLN A 122 49.98 -12.46 -11.30
CA GLN A 122 48.85 -11.99 -12.08
C GLN A 122 48.37 -10.62 -11.60
N GLU A 123 48.30 -10.44 -10.28
CA GLU A 123 47.96 -9.14 -9.67
C GLU A 123 48.98 -8.06 -10.05
N LYS A 124 50.29 -8.38 -9.99
CA LYS A 124 51.34 -7.45 -10.41
C LYS A 124 51.27 -7.09 -11.90
N VAL A 125 50.94 -8.04 -12.76
CA VAL A 125 50.73 -7.78 -14.21
C VAL A 125 49.54 -6.85 -14.42
N HIS A 126 48.44 -7.09 -13.69
CA HIS A 126 47.26 -6.24 -13.78
C HIS A 126 47.57 -4.82 -13.32
N GLN A 127 48.26 -4.66 -12.19
CA GLN A 127 48.65 -3.35 -11.68
C GLN A 127 49.54 -2.58 -12.66
N ASN A 128 50.55 -3.24 -13.25
CA ASN A 128 51.39 -2.62 -14.28
C ASN A 128 50.60 -2.18 -15.53
N LEU A 129 49.57 -2.93 -15.92
CA LEU A 129 48.70 -2.56 -17.04
C LEU A 129 47.89 -1.30 -16.71
N LEU A 130 47.33 -1.22 -15.50
CA LEU A 130 46.60 -0.03 -15.05
C LEU A 130 47.51 1.19 -15.02
N GLU A 131 48.69 1.08 -14.42
CA GLU A 131 49.66 2.18 -14.36
C GLU A 131 50.08 2.65 -15.76
N GLY A 132 50.29 1.71 -16.69
CA GLY A 132 50.61 2.01 -18.08
C GLY A 132 49.50 2.77 -18.82
N VAL A 133 48.23 2.49 -18.50
CA VAL A 133 47.08 3.22 -19.06
C VAL A 133 46.88 4.57 -18.37
N GLU A 134 47.05 4.63 -17.05
CA GLU A 134 46.89 5.86 -16.25
C GLU A 134 47.94 6.93 -16.65
N HIS A 135 49.18 6.49 -16.87
CA HIS A 135 50.28 7.36 -17.29
C HIS A 135 50.50 7.38 -18.80
N PHE A 136 49.54 6.90 -19.59
CA PHE A 136 49.66 6.88 -21.04
C PHE A 136 49.69 8.30 -21.62
N ASP A 137 50.82 8.68 -22.20
CA ASP A 137 51.00 9.98 -22.85
C ASP A 137 50.26 10.03 -24.19
N LYS A 138 49.11 10.70 -24.19
CA LYS A 138 48.28 10.95 -25.38
C LYS A 138 49.02 11.74 -26.46
N ALA A 139 50.08 12.48 -26.13
CA ALA A 139 50.88 13.21 -27.13
C ALA A 139 51.69 12.26 -28.04
N THR A 140 51.90 11.01 -27.61
CA THR A 140 52.55 9.98 -28.45
C THR A 140 51.61 9.36 -29.49
N MET A 141 50.30 9.61 -29.38
CA MET A 141 49.33 9.15 -30.37
C MET A 141 49.47 9.97 -31.66
N LYS A 142 49.40 9.29 -32.80
CA LYS A 142 49.40 9.98 -34.10
C LYS A 142 48.16 10.88 -34.21
N PRO A 143 48.32 12.19 -34.46
CA PRO A 143 47.18 13.09 -34.62
C PRO A 143 46.39 12.66 -35.85
N THR A 144 45.11 12.37 -35.65
CA THR A 144 44.17 12.01 -36.72
C THR A 144 43.14 13.11 -36.83
N GLN A 145 43.07 13.76 -38.00
CA GLN A 145 42.08 14.80 -38.28
C GLN A 145 40.88 14.14 -38.96
N THR A 146 39.78 13.99 -38.22
CA THR A 146 38.50 13.55 -38.77
C THR A 146 37.89 14.67 -39.62
N GLN A 147 37.77 14.46 -40.93
CA GLN A 147 36.99 15.36 -41.80
C GLN A 147 35.61 14.76 -42.04
N GLU A 148 34.57 15.39 -41.51
CA GLU A 148 33.19 15.14 -41.89
C GLU A 148 32.95 15.76 -43.27
N LYS A 149 32.83 14.93 -44.29
CA LYS A 149 32.42 15.38 -45.63
C LYS A 149 30.89 15.45 -45.61
N ASN A 150 30.34 16.66 -45.54
CA ASN A 150 28.94 16.91 -45.82
C ASN A 150 28.83 17.47 -47.25
N PRO A 151 28.86 16.62 -48.30
CA PRO A 151 28.78 17.11 -49.67
C PRO A 151 27.43 17.81 -49.88
N LEU A 152 27.47 18.97 -50.52
CA LEU A 152 26.25 19.64 -50.97
C LEU A 152 25.54 18.75 -52.01
N PRO A 153 24.19 18.79 -52.09
CA PRO A 153 23.46 18.09 -53.13
C PRO A 153 23.96 18.51 -54.51
N ASP A 154 24.11 17.54 -55.42
CA ASP A 154 24.56 17.81 -56.79
C ASP A 154 23.52 18.68 -57.54
N PRO A 155 23.95 19.51 -58.52
CA PRO A 155 23.04 20.38 -59.28
C PRO A 155 21.84 19.64 -59.91
N GLU A 156 22.04 18.40 -60.33
CA GLU A 156 21.00 17.54 -60.91
C GLU A 156 19.92 17.18 -59.88
N ALA A 157 20.30 16.90 -58.62
CA ALA A 157 19.34 16.62 -57.55
C ALA A 157 18.51 17.87 -57.20
N ILE A 158 19.11 19.05 -57.28
CA ILE A 158 18.42 20.33 -57.08
C ILE A 158 17.43 20.61 -58.21
N GLU A 159 17.81 20.34 -59.46
CA GLU A 159 16.95 20.52 -60.63
C GLU A 159 15.75 19.56 -60.59
N GLN A 160 15.98 18.28 -60.29
CA GLN A 160 14.91 17.28 -60.13
C GLN A 160 13.92 17.68 -59.02
N GLU A 161 14.41 18.13 -57.87
CA GLU A 161 13.52 18.57 -56.78
C GLU A 161 12.73 19.83 -57.18
N LYS A 162 13.34 20.75 -57.93
CA LYS A 162 12.66 21.95 -58.44
C LYS A 162 11.58 21.61 -59.47
N GLU A 163 11.83 20.66 -60.37
CA GLU A 163 10.84 20.15 -61.31
C GLU A 163 9.65 19.51 -60.59
N LYS A 164 9.94 18.65 -59.59
CA LYS A 164 8.91 18.03 -58.76
C LYS A 164 8.07 19.07 -58.01
N GLN A 165 8.70 20.09 -57.43
CA GLN A 165 8.00 21.21 -56.79
C GLN A 165 7.08 21.93 -57.77
N ASN A 166 7.55 22.21 -58.99
CA ASN A 166 6.74 22.84 -60.03
C ASN A 166 5.55 21.98 -60.47
N LEU A 167 5.76 20.66 -60.59
CA LEU A 167 4.68 19.72 -60.91
C LEU A 167 3.60 19.73 -59.82
N ILE A 168 4.02 19.63 -58.55
CA ILE A 168 3.11 19.67 -57.41
C ILE A 168 2.33 20.99 -57.39
N ALA A 169 3.01 22.13 -57.55
CA ALA A 169 2.36 23.44 -57.60
C ALA A 169 1.39 23.55 -58.79
N GLY A 170 1.70 22.95 -59.93
CA GLY A 170 0.81 22.90 -61.10
C GLY A 170 -0.47 22.11 -60.83
N ILE A 171 -0.38 20.99 -60.08
CA ILE A 171 -1.53 20.19 -59.66
C ILE A 171 -2.37 20.94 -58.62
N GLU A 172 -1.72 21.48 -57.59
CA GLU A 172 -2.40 22.21 -56.50
C GLU A 172 -3.19 23.42 -57.02
N ASN A 173 -2.64 24.13 -58.01
CA ASN A 173 -3.27 25.31 -58.58
C ASN A 173 -4.09 25.02 -59.85
N PHE A 174 -4.35 23.75 -60.18
CA PHE A 174 -5.09 23.39 -61.38
C PHE A 174 -6.58 23.75 -61.24
N ASP A 175 -7.05 24.64 -62.12
CA ASP A 175 -8.47 25.02 -62.17
C ASP A 175 -9.31 23.93 -62.85
N THR A 176 -10.04 23.17 -62.05
CA THR A 176 -10.93 22.08 -62.50
C THR A 176 -12.06 22.57 -63.42
N LYS A 177 -12.39 23.87 -63.42
CA LYS A 177 -13.39 24.44 -64.33
C LYS A 177 -12.89 24.52 -65.78
N LYS A 178 -11.57 24.42 -66.00
CA LYS A 178 -10.98 24.34 -67.36
C LYS A 178 -11.11 22.95 -67.98
N LEU A 179 -11.53 21.94 -67.21
CA LEU A 179 -11.84 20.63 -67.77
C LEU A 179 -13.09 20.74 -68.65
N LYS A 180 -12.96 20.35 -69.91
CA LYS A 180 -14.09 20.33 -70.85
C LYS A 180 -15.09 19.28 -70.38
N HIS A 181 -16.36 19.66 -70.27
CA HIS A 181 -17.41 18.69 -70.01
C HIS A 181 -17.50 17.69 -71.18
N THR A 182 -17.42 16.40 -70.87
CA THR A 182 -17.57 15.31 -71.84
C THR A 182 -18.64 14.37 -71.31
N GLU A 183 -19.65 14.09 -72.12
CA GLU A 183 -20.72 13.15 -71.76
C GLU A 183 -20.22 11.72 -71.96
N THR A 184 -20.04 10.99 -70.87
CA THR A 184 -19.62 9.58 -70.90
C THR A 184 -20.83 8.69 -71.12
N GLN A 185 -20.91 7.98 -72.25
CA GLN A 185 -21.90 6.91 -72.44
C GLN A 185 -21.39 5.60 -71.84
N GLU A 186 -21.84 5.26 -70.64
CA GLU A 186 -21.65 3.95 -70.04
C GLU A 186 -22.60 2.95 -70.70
N LYS A 187 -22.12 2.22 -71.70
CA LYS A 187 -22.85 1.07 -72.25
C LYS A 187 -22.71 -0.07 -71.24
N ASN A 188 -23.79 -0.40 -70.55
CA ASN A 188 -23.89 -1.59 -69.71
C ASN A 188 -24.72 -2.65 -70.46
N PRO A 189 -24.18 -3.31 -71.51
CA PRO A 189 -24.93 -4.34 -72.23
C PRO A 189 -25.17 -5.52 -71.30
N LEU A 190 -26.43 -5.95 -71.20
CA LEU A 190 -26.79 -7.15 -70.44
C LEU A 190 -26.11 -8.38 -71.07
N PRO A 191 -25.60 -9.33 -70.26
CA PRO A 191 -25.01 -10.57 -70.78
C PRO A 191 -25.99 -11.30 -71.71
N THR A 192 -25.51 -11.76 -72.86
CA THR A 192 -26.33 -12.58 -73.77
C THR A 192 -26.57 -13.96 -73.16
N LYS A 193 -27.67 -14.63 -73.57
CA LYS A 193 -27.98 -16.00 -73.10
C LYS A 193 -26.84 -16.98 -73.32
N GLU A 194 -26.06 -16.84 -74.40
CA GLU A 194 -24.90 -17.71 -74.62
C GLU A 194 -23.86 -17.58 -73.50
N ALA A 195 -23.56 -16.34 -73.05
CA ALA A 195 -22.62 -16.10 -71.97
C ALA A 195 -23.11 -16.70 -70.64
N ILE A 196 -24.43 -16.65 -70.38
CA ILE A 196 -25.04 -17.22 -69.18
C ILE A 196 -24.98 -18.76 -69.22
N ASP A 197 -25.20 -19.37 -70.38
CA ASP A 197 -25.19 -20.83 -70.53
C ASP A 197 -23.77 -21.41 -70.52
N GLU A 198 -22.76 -20.70 -71.01
CA GLU A 198 -21.35 -21.06 -70.85
C GLU A 198 -20.93 -21.04 -69.38
N GLU A 199 -21.34 -20.03 -68.61
CA GLU A 199 -21.04 -19.94 -67.18
C GLU A 199 -21.72 -21.07 -66.37
N LYS A 200 -22.92 -21.51 -66.78
CA LYS A 200 -23.58 -22.66 -66.14
C LYS A 200 -22.96 -24.03 -66.44
N LYS A 201 -22.09 -24.12 -67.45
CA LYS A 201 -21.38 -25.36 -67.79
C LYS A 201 -20.00 -25.48 -67.11
N ALA A 202 -19.51 -24.41 -66.48
CA ALA A 202 -18.24 -24.38 -65.76
C ALA A 202 -18.36 -24.91 -64.33
#